data_AF-A0A8T5A075-F1
#
_entry.id   AF-A0A8T5A075-F1
#
_cell.length_a   1.000
_cell.length_b   1.000
_cell.length_c   1.000
_cell.angle_alpha   90.00
_cell.angle_beta   90.00
_cell.angle_gamma   90.00
#
_symmetry.space_group_name_H-M   'P 1'
#
loop_
_entity.id
_entity.type
_entity.pdbx_description
1 polymer ?
#
loop_
_entity_poly.entity_id
_entity_poly.type
_entity_poly.pdbx_seq_one_letter_code
_entity_poly.pdbx_strand_id
1 'polypeptide(L)'
;MRDETLGVLIIVGSLICMVGYFIWAFGPYIGLSHLISRELSEWAFKIPMVLAIYALLAIILWIGYTMATTPPPLPLERPLELEREEVSVKREDDEEQGC
;
A
#
# COMPACT_ATOMS: atom_id res chain seq x y z
N MET A 1 4.23 -26.46 12.52
CA MET A 1 4.84 -25.12 12.70
C MET A 1 3.86 -24.34 13.57
N ARG A 2 4.28 -23.84 14.73
CA ARG A 2 3.34 -23.28 15.73
C ARG A 2 3.09 -21.81 15.38
N ASP A 3 1.86 -21.47 15.07
CA ASP A 3 1.42 -20.09 14.77
C ASP A 3 1.75 -19.12 15.93
N GLU A 4 1.85 -19.65 17.16
CA GLU A 4 2.41 -18.99 18.35
C GLU A 4 3.81 -18.38 18.10
N THR A 5 4.71 -19.14 17.49
CA THR A 5 6.10 -18.69 17.28
C THR A 5 6.15 -17.57 16.25
N LEU A 6 5.25 -17.61 15.27
CA LEU A 6 5.09 -16.57 14.26
C LEU A 6 4.55 -15.28 14.90
N GLY A 7 3.54 -15.39 15.77
CA GLY A 7 3.00 -14.25 16.53
C GLY A 7 4.04 -13.59 17.44
N VAL A 8 4.77 -14.37 18.23
CA VAL A 8 5.82 -13.84 19.12
C VAL A 8 6.95 -13.19 18.31
N LEU A 9 7.34 -13.77 17.18
CA LEU A 9 8.38 -13.21 16.31
C LEU A 9 7.96 -11.85 15.75
N ILE A 10 6.70 -11.69 15.33
CA ILE A 10 6.17 -10.42 14.84
C ILE A 10 6.10 -9.38 15.97
N ILE A 11 5.67 -9.76 17.18
CA ILE A 11 5.62 -8.84 18.33
C ILE A 11 7.03 -8.36 18.70
N VAL A 12 7.98 -9.28 18.83
CA VAL A 12 9.37 -8.95 19.17
C VAL A 12 10.01 -8.12 18.07
N GLY A 13 9.81 -8.49 16.80
CA GLY A 13 10.29 -7.73 15.65
C GLY A 13 9.72 -6.31 15.61
N SER A 14 8.41 -6.15 15.84
CA SER A 14 7.75 -4.85 15.92
C SER A 14 8.29 -4.00 17.07
N LEU A 15 8.44 -4.59 18.26
CA LEU A 15 8.98 -3.90 19.42
C LEU A 15 10.43 -3.42 19.19
N ILE A 16 11.26 -4.28 18.58
CA ILE A 16 12.64 -3.93 18.21
C ILE A 16 12.65 -2.81 17.17
N CYS A 17 11.83 -2.89 16.12
CA CYS A 17 11.73 -1.84 15.11
C CYS A 17 11.26 -0.50 15.72
N MET A 18 10.29 -0.53 16.62
CA MET A 18 9.79 0.66 17.31
C MET A 18 10.89 1.32 18.15
N VAL A 19 11.58 0.55 18.99
CA VAL A 19 12.67 1.06 19.84
C VAL A 19 13.86 1.50 18.99
N GLY A 20 14.23 0.71 17.98
CA GLY A 20 15.32 1.03 17.06
C GLY A 20 15.08 2.32 16.28
N TYR A 21 13.86 2.52 15.75
CA TYR A 21 13.49 3.76 15.07
C TYR A 21 13.51 4.95 16.04
N PHE A 22 13.01 4.78 17.26
CA PHE A 22 13.03 5.83 18.27
C PHE A 22 14.47 6.24 18.64
N ILE A 23 15.37 5.28 18.85
CA ILE A 23 16.78 5.54 19.13
C ILE A 23 17.48 6.17 17.92
N TRP A 24 17.15 5.75 16.70
CA TRP A 24 17.75 6.33 15.50
C TRP A 24 17.28 7.78 15.25
N ALA A 25 15.99 8.05 15.47
CA ALA A 25 15.39 9.37 15.31
C ALA A 25 15.80 10.35 16.42
N PHE A 26 15.89 9.91 17.68
CA PHE A 26 16.20 10.77 18.84
C PHE A 26 17.62 10.61 19.40
N GLY A 27 18.44 9.73 18.81
CA GLY A 27 19.84 9.45 19.15
C GLY A 27 20.70 10.68 19.49
N PRO A 28 20.71 11.73 18.65
CA PRO A 28 21.49 12.93 18.95
C PRO A 28 20.93 13.77 20.12
N TYR A 29 19.64 13.65 20.46
CA TYR A 29 19.01 14.37 21.57
C TYR A 29 19.26 13.69 22.93
N ILE A 30 19.42 12.37 22.95
CA ILE A 30 19.71 11.57 24.16
C ILE A 30 21.20 11.50 24.53
N GLY A 31 22.07 12.25 23.83
CA GLY A 31 23.51 12.28 24.10
C GLY A 31 24.32 11.14 23.45
N LEU A 32 23.72 10.34 22.56
CA LEU A 32 24.42 9.34 21.75
C LEU A 32 25.04 9.93 20.47
N SER A 33 25.34 11.23 20.48
CA SER A 33 25.91 11.96 19.34
C SER A 33 27.28 11.41 18.88
N HIS A 34 27.98 10.67 19.73
CA HIS A 34 29.23 9.98 19.39
C HIS A 34 29.01 8.72 18.52
N LEU A 35 27.87 8.05 18.61
CA LEU A 35 27.55 6.85 17.83
C LEU A 35 26.62 7.15 16.63
N ILE A 36 25.78 8.17 16.74
CA ILE A 36 24.81 8.55 15.71
C ILE A 36 25.01 10.03 15.39
N SER A 37 25.55 10.31 14.20
CA SER A 37 25.71 11.67 13.70
C SER A 37 24.34 12.31 13.42
N ARG A 38 24.24 13.63 13.61
CA ARG A 38 23.01 14.40 13.33
C ARG A 38 22.47 14.14 11.93
N GLU A 39 23.37 14.03 10.95
CA GLU A 39 23.04 13.70 9.57
C GLU A 39 22.21 12.42 9.49
N LEU A 40 22.66 11.32 10.10
CA LEU A 40 21.96 10.03 10.07
C LEU A 40 20.56 10.08 10.68
N SER A 41 20.37 10.89 11.72
CA SER A 41 19.06 11.07 12.36
C SER A 41 18.07 11.82 11.45
N GLU A 42 18.52 12.78 10.64
CA GLU A 42 17.65 13.44 9.66
C GLU A 42 17.16 12.49 8.55
N TRP A 43 18.00 11.53 8.17
CA TRP A 43 17.62 10.51 7.19
C TRP A 43 16.45 9.63 7.69
N ALA A 44 16.24 9.52 9.00
CA ALA A 44 15.11 8.79 9.58
C ALA A 44 13.73 9.34 9.23
N PHE A 45 13.65 10.64 8.97
CA PHE A 45 12.42 11.30 8.53
C PHE A 45 12.38 11.47 7.01
N LYS A 46 13.54 11.73 6.38
CA LYS A 46 13.63 11.89 4.92
C LYS A 46 13.24 10.61 4.18
N ILE A 47 13.68 9.43 4.63
CA ILE A 47 13.37 8.15 3.97
C ILE A 47 11.86 7.88 3.85
N PRO A 48 11.07 7.85 4.95
CA PRO A 48 9.64 7.58 4.85
C PRO A 48 8.90 8.66 4.04
N MET A 49 9.33 9.92 4.15
CA MET A 49 8.75 11.03 3.38
C MET A 49 8.99 10.85 1.87
N VAL A 50 10.23 10.56 1.46
CA VAL A 50 10.57 10.33 0.04
C VAL A 50 9.83 9.11 -0.49
N LEU A 51 9.76 8.02 0.29
CA LEU A 51 9.06 6.81 -0.11
C LEU A 51 7.56 7.04 -0.31
N ALA A 52 6.92 7.81 0.56
CA ALA A 52 5.51 8.19 0.39
C ALA A 52 5.28 9.03 -0.89
N ILE A 53 6.16 9.99 -1.18
CA ILE A 53 6.08 10.81 -2.40
C ILE A 53 6.29 9.94 -3.65
N TYR A 54 7.27 9.05 -3.63
CA TYR A 54 7.53 8.12 -4.74
C TYR A 54 6.37 7.16 -4.98
N ALA A 55 5.72 6.66 -3.92
CA ALA A 55 4.54 5.82 -4.05
C ALA A 55 3.39 6.58 -4.75
N LEU A 56 3.15 7.84 -4.38
CA LEU A 56 2.17 8.69 -5.04
C LEU A 56 2.52 8.95 -6.52
N LEU A 57 3.78 9.31 -6.79
CA LEU A 57 4.26 9.54 -8.15
C LEU A 57 4.16 8.28 -9.01
N ALA A 58 4.43 7.10 -8.45
CA ALA A 58 4.28 5.83 -9.14
C ALA A 58 2.83 5.57 -9.54
N ILE A 59 1.85 5.92 -8.68
CA ILE A 59 0.42 5.82 -9.01
C ILE A 59 0.07 6.77 -10.16
N ILE A 60 0.51 8.04 -10.09
CA ILE A 60 0.24 9.03 -11.16
C ILE A 60 0.88 8.59 -12.49
N LEU A 61 2.12 8.12 -12.43
CA LEU A 61 2.84 7.59 -13.58
C LEU A 61 2.11 6.39 -14.18
N TRP A 62 1.60 5.47 -13.35
CA TRP A 62 0.82 4.33 -13.79
C TRP A 62 -0.47 4.75 -14.50
N ILE A 63 -1.23 5.69 -13.93
CA ILE A 63 -2.46 6.20 -14.55
C ILE A 63 -2.15 6.93 -15.87
N GLY A 64 -1.09 7.73 -15.89
CA GLY A 64 -0.61 8.39 -17.11
C GLY A 64 -0.24 7.37 -18.20
N TYR A 65 0.40 6.27 -17.82
CA TYR A 65 0.72 5.17 -18.72
C TYR A 65 -0.53 4.48 -19.27
N THR A 66 -1.57 4.25 -18.46
CA THR A 66 -2.82 3.68 -18.95
C THR A 66 -3.57 4.63 -19.89
N MET A 67 -3.55 5.94 -19.64
CA MET A 67 -4.19 6.92 -20.53
C MET A 67 -3.46 7.06 -21.87
N ALA A 68 -2.13 6.99 -21.87
CA ALA A 68 -1.34 7.02 -23.10
C ALA A 68 -1.55 5.77 -23.97
N THR A 69 -1.93 4.66 -23.36
CA THR A 69 -2.13 3.37 -24.03
C THR A 69 -3.60 3.04 -24.33
N THR A 70 -4.55 3.87 -23.90
CA THR A 70 -5.96 3.77 -24.31
C THR A 70 -6.19 4.52 -25.64
N PRO A 71 -6.43 3.82 -26.77
CA PRO A 71 -6.91 4.46 -27.99
C PRO A 71 -8.31 5.05 -27.77
N PRO A 72 -8.65 6.15 -28.47
CA PRO A 72 -9.89 6.89 -28.26
C PRO A 72 -11.11 5.95 -28.35
N PRO A 73 -12.01 5.97 -27.36
CA PRO A 73 -13.15 5.07 -27.33
C PRO A 73 -14.08 5.35 -28.52
N LEU A 74 -14.40 4.31 -29.29
CA LEU A 74 -15.37 4.36 -30.38
C LEU A 74 -16.77 4.69 -29.83
N PRO A 75 -17.60 5.44 -30.58
CA PRO A 75 -18.93 5.86 -30.15
C PRO A 75 -19.82 4.66 -29.80
N LEU A 76 -20.27 4.65 -28.54
CA LEU A 76 -21.06 3.60 -27.90
C LEU A 76 -22.55 3.73 -28.25
N GLU A 77 -23.04 2.95 -29.21
CA GLU A 77 -24.48 2.76 -29.46
C GLU A 77 -25.04 1.45 -28.85
N ARG A 78 -24.24 0.64 -28.15
CA ARG A 78 -24.66 -0.71 -27.68
C ARG A 78 -24.38 -1.19 -26.23
N PRO A 79 -23.87 -0.39 -25.26
CA PRO A 79 -23.47 -0.95 -23.96
C PRO A 79 -24.61 -1.22 -22.96
N LEU A 80 -25.81 -0.65 -23.14
CA LEU A 80 -26.91 -0.78 -22.17
C LEU A 80 -27.63 -2.14 -22.19
N GLU A 81 -27.50 -2.93 -23.26
CA GLU A 81 -28.20 -4.22 -23.36
C GLU A 81 -27.44 -5.36 -22.66
N LEU A 82 -26.10 -5.43 -22.77
CA LEU A 82 -25.31 -6.48 -22.10
C LEU A 82 -25.32 -6.36 -20.57
N GLU A 83 -25.26 -5.14 -20.03
CA GLU A 83 -25.26 -4.94 -18.57
C GLU A 83 -26.61 -5.29 -17.94
N ARG A 84 -27.71 -5.21 -18.70
CA ARG A 84 -29.03 -5.67 -18.26
C ARG A 84 -29.13 -7.20 -18.25
N GLU A 85 -28.54 -7.87 -19.23
CA GLU A 85 -28.57 -9.33 -19.38
C GLU A 85 -27.73 -10.03 -18.29
N GLU A 86 -26.53 -9.51 -17.99
CA GLU A 86 -25.67 -10.06 -16.91
C GLU A 86 -26.29 -9.88 -15.51
N VAL A 87 -27.02 -8.78 -15.27
CA VAL A 87 -27.72 -8.56 -14.01
C VAL A 87 -28.94 -9.46 -13.85
N SER A 88 -29.62 -9.84 -14.94
CA SER A 88 -30.71 -10.82 -14.88
C SER A 88 -30.22 -12.24 -14.60
N VAL A 89 -29.15 -12.70 -15.28
CA VAL A 89 -28.60 -14.05 -15.07
C VAL A 89 -28.11 -14.22 -13.63
N LYS A 90 -27.44 -13.20 -13.08
CA LYS A 90 -26.92 -13.25 -11.70
C LYS A 90 -28.02 -13.30 -10.62
N ARG A 91 -29.23 -12.79 -10.91
CA ARG A 91 -30.36 -12.89 -9.97
C ARG A 91 -31.05 -14.25 -10.00
N GLU A 92 -31.10 -14.91 -11.16
CA GLU A 92 -31.69 -16.25 -11.27
C GLU A 92 -30.82 -17.31 -10.55
N ASP A 93 -29.48 -17.19 -10.65
CA ASP A 93 -28.54 -18.11 -9.98
C ASP A 93 -28.60 -18.03 -8.43
N ASP A 94 -28.82 -16.83 -7.88
CA ASP A 94 -28.95 -16.61 -6.43
C ASP A 94 -30.31 -17.14 -5.89
N GLU A 95 -31.36 -17.19 -6.71
CA GLU A 95 -32.67 -17.73 -6.31
C GLU A 95 -32.73 -19.27 -6.38
N GLU A 96 -32.02 -19.92 -7.32
CA GLU A 96 -31.95 -21.39 -7.38
C GLU A 96 -31.06 -22.02 -6.29
N GLN A 97 -30.05 -21.30 -5.78
CA GLN A 97 -29.17 -21.80 -4.70
C GLN A 97 -29.75 -21.60 -3.28
N GLY A 98 -30.90 -20.95 -3.17
CA GLY A 98 -31.55 -20.61 -1.90
C GLY A 98 -32.61 -21.62 -1.39
N CYS A 99 -32.71 -22.82 -1.96
CA CYS A 99 -33.67 -23.87 -1.57
C CYS A 99 -32.98 -25.14 -1.07
#